data_AF-A0A7H8T456-F1
#
_entry.id   AF-A0A7H8T456-F1
#
_cell.length_a   1.000
_cell.length_b   1.000
_cell.length_c   1.000
_cell.angle_alpha   90.00
_cell.angle_beta   90.00
_cell.angle_gamma   90.00
#
_symmetry.space_group_name_H-M   'P 1'
#
loop_
_entity.id
_entity.type
_entity.pdbx_description
1 polymer ?
#
loop_
_entity_poly.entity_id
_entity_poly.type
_entity_poly.pdbx_seq_one_letter_code
_entity_poly.pdbx_strand_id
1 'polypeptide(L)'
;MTSQEQALAIADRWLNPEGSAQPHREVRMQEFDLGWVVWAAPAEPERDPETGERRPPAEIGNACGVVDRRTGELTIWPSVPVDEVVQMYLRKHGDPGQGASGETRPVTGPGNTAVFTYTDPANGEETTLFRNSGPGLAPSEYQAWADLRRMNVPVESVKAIHTDLSPSLLPGGYTAELLNTFPNAQLSCSQSYGARPEVRAEGIEALVEQVETMHRIAGRQPPPRPHRAPVPAQVTPAEPMDEEALGRYLAEVFGEDGVRRYDAEAVAGSALPASTAATLAGTGLPADLPLFFTADRPEAPPAGGLFTDVATNLRERRSPAGEEKIAVLAHLARIGFDGVAVIAVQCRPGAGQPDGLGALWAVDPVTAAPRYVNVSAAAFARSLALLADARQRMRGLDPVAAGGEVAALQERLVAVDASALASADTWWSLIVEQMWHGLF
;
A
#
# COMPACT_ATOMS: atom_id res chain seq x y z
N MET A 1 -35.66 -0.71 -19.52
CA MET A 1 -34.28 -1.25 -19.57
C MET A 1 -34.24 -2.25 -20.70
N THR A 2 -33.27 -2.10 -21.59
CA THR A 2 -33.01 -2.99 -22.72
C THR A 2 -32.55 -4.34 -22.18
N SER A 3 -33.11 -5.45 -22.65
CA SER A 3 -32.60 -6.79 -22.31
C SER A 3 -31.39 -7.15 -23.18
N GLN A 4 -30.60 -8.14 -22.76
CA GLN A 4 -29.48 -8.65 -23.56
C GLN A 4 -29.93 -9.15 -24.95
N GLU A 5 -31.10 -9.80 -25.03
CA GLU A 5 -31.70 -10.23 -26.31
C GLU A 5 -32.06 -9.05 -27.22
N GLN A 6 -32.58 -7.96 -26.63
CA GLN A 6 -32.87 -6.74 -27.38
C GLN A 6 -31.58 -6.05 -27.85
N ALA A 7 -30.55 -6.02 -27.02
CA ALA A 7 -29.24 -5.48 -27.39
C ALA A 7 -28.60 -6.29 -28.53
N LEU A 8 -28.73 -7.61 -28.51
CA LEU A 8 -28.28 -8.49 -29.59
C LEU A 8 -29.03 -8.18 -30.90
N ALA A 9 -30.35 -8.04 -30.87
CA ALA A 9 -31.15 -7.73 -32.06
C ALA A 9 -30.89 -6.32 -32.62
N ILE A 10 -30.50 -5.37 -31.76
CA ILE A 10 -30.07 -4.02 -32.18
C ILE A 10 -28.71 -4.08 -32.85
N ALA A 11 -27.75 -4.81 -32.26
CA ALA A 11 -26.42 -5.00 -32.80
C ALA A 11 -26.42 -5.80 -34.11
N ASP A 12 -27.28 -6.81 -34.23
CA ASP A 12 -27.42 -7.61 -35.44
C ASP A 12 -27.92 -6.77 -36.62
N ARG A 13 -28.97 -5.97 -36.44
CA ARG A 13 -29.45 -5.05 -37.49
C ARG A 13 -28.42 -3.99 -37.88
N TRP A 14 -27.59 -3.57 -36.93
CA TRP A 14 -26.52 -2.61 -37.20
C TRP A 14 -25.39 -3.22 -38.01
N LEU A 15 -24.96 -4.44 -37.68
CA LEU A 15 -23.90 -5.15 -38.39
C LEU A 15 -24.36 -5.77 -39.72
N ASN A 16 -25.65 -6.13 -39.82
CA ASN A 16 -26.26 -6.84 -40.93
C ASN A 16 -27.51 -6.10 -41.46
N PRO A 17 -27.37 -4.90 -42.05
CA PRO A 17 -28.51 -4.12 -42.53
C PRO A 17 -29.25 -4.83 -43.67
N GLU A 18 -30.59 -4.72 -43.67
CA GLU A 18 -31.44 -5.33 -44.70
C GLU A 18 -31.05 -4.87 -46.11
N GLY A 19 -30.84 -5.83 -47.02
CA GLY A 19 -30.40 -5.55 -48.40
C GLY A 19 -28.88 -5.53 -48.62
N SER A 20 -28.07 -5.81 -47.58
CA SER A 20 -26.62 -6.01 -47.77
C SER A 20 -26.34 -7.26 -48.62
N ALA A 21 -25.41 -7.13 -49.58
CA ALA A 21 -24.89 -8.24 -50.38
C ALA A 21 -23.74 -9.00 -49.69
N GLN A 22 -23.29 -8.54 -48.51
CA GLN A 22 -22.23 -9.16 -47.74
C GLN A 22 -22.74 -10.36 -46.92
N PRO A 23 -21.90 -11.38 -46.64
CA PRO A 23 -22.28 -12.49 -45.78
C PRO A 23 -22.60 -11.98 -44.37
N HIS A 24 -23.64 -12.57 -43.78
CA HIS A 24 -24.11 -12.21 -42.44
C HIS A 24 -22.99 -12.44 -41.42
N ARG A 25 -22.70 -11.41 -40.62
CA ARG A 25 -21.60 -11.37 -39.65
C ARG A 25 -22.12 -11.72 -38.26
N GLU A 26 -21.47 -12.66 -37.60
CA GLU A 26 -21.80 -13.01 -36.22
C GLU A 26 -21.50 -11.82 -35.29
N VAL A 27 -22.43 -11.50 -34.39
CA VAL A 27 -22.28 -10.46 -33.38
C VAL A 27 -21.66 -11.03 -32.11
N ARG A 28 -20.57 -10.43 -31.65
CA ARG A 28 -20.03 -10.62 -30.30
C ARG A 28 -20.42 -9.46 -29.41
N MET A 29 -20.60 -9.74 -28.12
CA MET A 29 -20.92 -8.73 -27.14
C MET A 29 -20.24 -8.95 -25.80
N GLN A 30 -19.99 -7.86 -25.07
CA GLN A 30 -19.56 -7.87 -23.67
C GLN A 30 -20.42 -6.88 -22.88
N GLU A 31 -20.96 -7.36 -21.76
CA GLU A 31 -21.80 -6.56 -20.87
C GLU A 31 -20.95 -5.72 -19.90
N PHE A 32 -21.43 -4.52 -19.57
CA PHE A 32 -20.90 -3.64 -18.53
C PHE A 32 -22.03 -2.83 -17.86
N ASP A 33 -21.72 -1.96 -16.91
CA ASP A 33 -22.72 -1.32 -16.04
C ASP A 33 -23.74 -0.44 -16.78
N LEU A 34 -23.36 0.22 -17.88
CA LEU A 34 -24.26 1.09 -18.66
C LEU A 34 -24.81 0.45 -19.94
N GLY A 35 -24.43 -0.78 -20.29
CA GLY A 35 -24.82 -1.36 -21.58
C GLY A 35 -24.02 -2.57 -22.04
N TRP A 36 -23.97 -2.75 -23.36
CA TRP A 36 -23.21 -3.80 -24.02
C TRP A 36 -22.32 -3.20 -25.10
N VAL A 37 -21.02 -3.52 -25.07
CA VAL A 37 -20.15 -3.30 -26.23
C VAL A 37 -20.40 -4.42 -27.22
N VAL A 38 -20.58 -4.10 -28.50
CA VAL A 38 -20.93 -5.03 -29.57
C VAL A 38 -19.97 -4.87 -30.75
N TRP A 39 -19.53 -5.97 -31.34
CA TRP A 39 -18.62 -5.97 -32.48
C TRP A 39 -18.81 -7.22 -33.33
N ALA A 40 -18.38 -7.17 -34.58
CA ALA A 40 -18.43 -8.34 -35.45
C ALA A 40 -17.34 -9.36 -35.07
N ALA A 41 -17.69 -10.66 -35.09
CA ALA A 41 -16.73 -11.72 -34.98
C ALA A 41 -15.62 -11.57 -36.05
N PRO A 42 -14.37 -11.91 -35.74
CA PRO A 42 -13.28 -11.83 -36.71
C PRO A 42 -13.58 -12.71 -37.93
N ALA A 43 -13.36 -12.18 -39.13
CA ALA A 43 -13.45 -12.99 -40.34
C ALA A 43 -12.40 -14.10 -40.32
N GLU A 44 -12.72 -15.28 -40.84
CA GLU A 44 -11.74 -16.35 -40.98
C GLU A 44 -10.59 -15.87 -41.90
N PRO A 45 -9.33 -16.21 -41.57
CA PRO A 45 -8.19 -15.81 -42.39
C PRO A 45 -8.26 -16.47 -43.77
N GLU A 46 -8.31 -15.65 -44.83
CA GLU A 46 -8.27 -16.14 -46.20
C GLU A 46 -6.92 -16.82 -46.49
N ARG A 47 -6.97 -17.96 -47.19
CA ARG A 47 -5.76 -18.62 -47.70
C ARG A 47 -5.60 -18.29 -49.18
N ASP A 48 -4.39 -17.95 -49.56
CA ASP A 48 -4.01 -17.78 -50.96
C ASP A 48 -4.28 -19.09 -51.75
N PRO A 49 -5.10 -19.08 -52.80
CA PRO A 49 -5.47 -20.29 -53.53
C PRO A 49 -4.32 -20.90 -54.36
N GLU A 50 -3.25 -20.16 -54.64
CA GLU A 50 -2.06 -20.66 -55.35
C GLU A 50 -0.93 -21.08 -54.41
N THR A 51 -0.75 -20.38 -53.29
CA THR A 51 0.39 -20.60 -52.37
C THR A 51 0.02 -21.23 -51.02
N GLY A 52 -1.26 -21.23 -50.64
CA GLY A 52 -1.75 -21.77 -49.38
C GLY A 52 -1.43 -20.95 -48.12
N GLU A 53 -0.74 -19.82 -48.27
CA GLU A 53 -0.37 -18.91 -47.18
C GLU A 53 -1.59 -18.16 -46.63
N ARG A 54 -1.65 -17.99 -45.30
CA ARG A 54 -2.70 -17.20 -44.65
C ARG A 54 -2.47 -15.72 -44.92
N ARG A 55 -3.40 -15.06 -45.61
CA ARG A 55 -3.43 -13.60 -45.71
C ARG A 55 -4.29 -13.02 -44.59
N PRO A 56 -3.90 -11.88 -43.99
CA PRO A 56 -4.80 -11.11 -43.13
C PRO A 56 -6.04 -10.69 -43.93
N PRO A 57 -7.27 -10.73 -43.36
CA PRO A 57 -8.47 -10.29 -44.06
C PRO A 57 -8.33 -8.84 -44.57
N ALA A 58 -8.81 -8.57 -45.78
CA ALA A 58 -8.65 -7.28 -46.46
C ALA A 58 -9.46 -6.13 -45.81
N GLU A 59 -10.40 -6.44 -44.92
CA GLU A 59 -11.22 -5.44 -44.21
C GLU A 59 -10.58 -5.06 -42.87
N ILE A 60 -9.71 -4.04 -42.89
CA ILE A 60 -9.21 -3.38 -41.68
C ILE A 60 -10.28 -2.36 -41.25
N GLY A 61 -11.01 -2.67 -40.17
CA GLY A 61 -11.88 -1.71 -39.49
C GLY A 61 -13.23 -2.28 -39.05
N ASN A 62 -13.24 -3.19 -38.08
CA ASN A 62 -14.49 -3.56 -37.41
C ASN A 62 -14.84 -2.46 -36.41
N ALA A 63 -15.75 -1.57 -36.78
CA ALA A 63 -16.32 -0.60 -35.84
C ALA A 63 -16.88 -1.33 -34.61
N CYS A 64 -16.69 -0.74 -33.43
CA CYS A 64 -17.30 -1.20 -32.19
C CYS A 64 -18.55 -0.35 -31.93
N GLY A 65 -19.64 -0.98 -31.51
CA GLY A 65 -20.87 -0.29 -31.08
C GLY A 65 -21.04 -0.40 -29.58
N VAL A 66 -21.76 0.53 -28.97
CA VAL A 66 -22.28 0.40 -27.60
C VAL A 66 -23.79 0.56 -27.62
N VAL A 67 -24.50 -0.43 -27.10
CA VAL A 67 -25.95 -0.39 -26.87
C VAL A 67 -26.20 0.02 -25.42
N ASP A 68 -26.86 1.16 -25.22
CA ASP A 68 -27.18 1.69 -23.90
C ASP A 68 -28.29 0.86 -23.21
N ARG A 69 -28.08 0.48 -21.94
CA ARG A 69 -29.03 -0.33 -21.17
C ARG A 69 -30.31 0.42 -20.83
N ARG A 70 -30.25 1.73 -20.67
CA ARG A 70 -31.41 2.54 -20.26
C ARG A 70 -32.28 2.92 -21.45
N THR A 71 -31.65 3.32 -22.55
CA THR A 71 -32.31 3.90 -23.72
C THR A 71 -32.43 2.94 -24.90
N GLY A 72 -31.57 1.93 -25.01
CA GLY A 72 -31.49 1.03 -26.17
C GLY A 72 -30.88 1.68 -27.41
N GLU A 73 -30.27 2.87 -27.28
CA GLU A 73 -29.58 3.54 -28.37
C GLU A 73 -28.24 2.85 -28.67
N LEU A 74 -27.93 2.64 -29.95
CA LEU A 74 -26.63 2.15 -30.41
C LEU A 74 -25.77 3.34 -30.88
N THR A 75 -24.59 3.48 -30.29
CA THR A 75 -23.59 4.49 -30.66
C THR A 75 -22.33 3.82 -31.20
N ILE A 76 -21.68 4.43 -32.19
CA ILE A 76 -20.49 3.87 -32.85
C ILE A 76 -19.23 4.47 -32.24
N TRP A 77 -18.23 3.62 -31.99
CA TRP A 77 -16.98 3.94 -31.30
C TRP A 77 -15.77 3.42 -32.09
N PRO A 78 -14.57 3.97 -31.84
CA PRO A 78 -13.34 3.53 -32.48
C PRO A 78 -13.08 2.03 -32.32
N SER A 79 -12.37 1.43 -33.26
CA SER A 79 -11.96 0.02 -33.23
C SER A 79 -10.74 -0.14 -32.30
N VAL A 80 -10.97 -0.01 -31.00
CA VAL A 80 -10.01 -0.19 -29.91
C VAL A 80 -10.42 -1.38 -29.03
N PRO A 81 -9.56 -1.89 -28.13
CA PRO A 81 -9.96 -2.96 -27.21
C PRO A 81 -11.27 -2.65 -26.48
N VAL A 82 -12.07 -3.68 -26.22
CA VAL A 82 -13.41 -3.54 -25.62
C VAL A 82 -13.38 -2.75 -24.31
N ASP A 83 -12.38 -3.00 -23.46
CA ASP A 83 -12.20 -2.27 -22.19
C ASP A 83 -11.99 -0.76 -22.41
N GLU A 84 -11.32 -0.36 -23.49
CA GLU A 84 -11.12 1.04 -23.83
C GLU A 84 -12.42 1.69 -24.33
N VAL A 85 -13.22 0.97 -25.13
CA VAL A 85 -14.57 1.42 -25.53
C VAL A 85 -15.47 1.61 -24.31
N VAL A 86 -15.42 0.69 -23.33
CA VAL A 86 -16.15 0.81 -22.06
C VAL A 86 -15.74 2.09 -21.33
N GLN A 87 -14.45 2.35 -21.16
CA GLN A 87 -13.96 3.57 -20.50
C GLN A 87 -14.38 4.86 -21.22
N MET A 88 -14.32 4.86 -22.56
CA MET A 88 -14.75 5.98 -23.37
C MET A 88 -16.27 6.24 -23.25
N TYR A 89 -17.08 5.17 -23.21
CA TYR A 89 -18.52 5.27 -23.05
C TYR A 89 -18.91 5.76 -21.64
N LEU A 90 -18.30 5.20 -20.59
CA LEU A 90 -18.47 5.64 -19.21
C LEU A 90 -18.13 7.13 -19.05
N ARG A 91 -17.05 7.59 -19.67
CA ARG A 91 -16.65 9.02 -19.65
C ARG A 91 -17.70 9.93 -20.31
N LYS A 92 -18.35 9.47 -21.36
CA LYS A 92 -19.31 10.27 -22.15
C LYS A 92 -20.74 10.24 -21.60
N HIS A 93 -21.15 9.10 -21.03
CA HIS A 93 -22.54 8.82 -20.69
C HIS A 93 -22.77 8.39 -19.23
N GLY A 94 -21.70 8.30 -18.42
CA GLY A 94 -21.82 8.14 -16.98
C GLY A 94 -22.63 9.29 -16.37
N ASP A 95 -23.43 8.97 -15.35
CA ASP A 95 -24.18 9.96 -14.57
C ASP A 95 -23.20 11.03 -14.03
N PRO A 96 -23.53 12.34 -14.04
CA PRO A 96 -22.66 13.37 -13.48
C PRO A 96 -22.34 13.18 -11.98
N GLY A 97 -22.93 12.17 -11.33
CA GLY A 97 -22.63 11.71 -9.98
C GLY A 97 -21.52 10.66 -9.84
N GLN A 98 -20.95 10.11 -10.93
CA GLN A 98 -19.84 9.13 -10.86
C GLN A 98 -18.68 9.41 -11.85
N GLY A 99 -18.67 10.58 -12.48
CA GLY A 99 -17.63 11.00 -13.44
C GLY A 99 -17.25 12.46 -13.30
N ALA A 100 -17.10 12.95 -12.07
CA ALA A 100 -16.53 14.26 -11.81
C ALA A 100 -15.07 14.12 -11.37
N SER A 101 -14.14 14.47 -12.26
CA SER A 101 -12.92 15.17 -11.86
C SER A 101 -13.26 16.60 -11.40
N GLY A 102 -14.19 16.71 -10.45
CA GLY A 102 -14.11 17.75 -9.42
C GLY A 102 -13.33 17.09 -8.31
N GLU A 103 -12.10 17.54 -8.05
CA GLU A 103 -11.25 16.98 -7.00
C GLU A 103 -12.03 16.85 -5.69
N THR A 104 -12.51 15.63 -5.39
CA THR A 104 -12.93 15.31 -4.04
C THR A 104 -11.67 15.46 -3.20
N ARG A 105 -11.64 16.50 -2.37
CA ARG A 105 -10.45 16.82 -1.58
C ARG A 105 -10.01 15.57 -0.82
N PRO A 106 -8.72 15.24 -0.80
CA PRO A 106 -8.26 14.09 -0.04
C PRO A 106 -8.57 14.27 1.46
N VAL A 107 -9.06 13.22 2.12
CA VAL A 107 -9.45 13.24 3.53
C VAL A 107 -8.98 11.96 4.21
N THR A 108 -8.27 12.07 5.33
CA THR A 108 -7.88 10.90 6.13
C THR A 108 -9.07 10.29 6.90
N GLY A 109 -8.89 9.05 7.32
CA GLY A 109 -9.79 8.27 8.14
C GLY A 109 -10.02 8.84 9.54
N PRO A 110 -11.02 8.31 10.26
CA PRO A 110 -11.33 8.72 11.62
C PRO A 110 -10.24 8.35 12.65
N GLY A 111 -9.23 7.57 12.27
CA GLY A 111 -8.25 6.99 13.18
C GLY A 111 -8.81 5.78 13.94
N ASN A 112 -8.17 5.45 15.06
CA ASN A 112 -8.50 4.31 15.93
C ASN A 112 -8.49 4.77 17.39
N THR A 113 -9.51 4.39 18.15
CA THR A 113 -9.52 4.56 19.61
C THR A 113 -8.95 3.32 20.29
N ALA A 114 -8.16 3.50 21.34
CA ALA A 114 -7.77 2.44 22.27
C ALA A 114 -8.14 2.82 23.70
N VAL A 115 -8.78 1.89 24.41
CA VAL A 115 -9.22 2.03 25.81
C VAL A 115 -8.55 0.94 26.64
N PHE A 116 -7.76 1.35 27.62
CA PHE A 116 -7.06 0.48 28.56
C PHE A 116 -7.73 0.58 29.92
N THR A 117 -8.22 -0.55 30.43
CA THR A 117 -8.73 -0.69 31.79
C THR A 117 -7.63 -1.28 32.66
N TYR A 118 -7.28 -0.64 33.76
CA TYR A 118 -6.21 -1.05 34.65
C TYR A 118 -6.54 -0.81 36.13
N THR A 119 -5.88 -1.55 37.01
CA THR A 119 -5.92 -1.27 38.45
C THR A 119 -4.88 -0.20 38.80
N ASP A 120 -5.32 0.96 39.30
CA ASP A 120 -4.44 2.05 39.67
C ASP A 120 -3.58 1.65 40.89
N PRO A 121 -2.25 1.68 40.78
CA PRO A 121 -1.37 1.28 41.88
C PRO A 121 -1.44 2.21 43.10
N ALA A 122 -1.95 3.44 42.98
CA ALA A 122 -2.01 4.40 44.07
C ALA A 122 -3.16 4.13 45.05
N ASN A 123 -4.30 3.65 44.56
CA ASN A 123 -5.52 3.45 45.36
C ASN A 123 -6.11 2.03 45.25
N GLY A 124 -5.67 1.22 44.29
CA GLY A 124 -6.18 -0.13 44.04
C GLY A 124 -7.51 -0.17 43.27
N GLU A 125 -8.02 0.96 42.78
CA GLU A 125 -9.29 1.06 42.05
C GLU A 125 -9.12 0.77 40.55
N GLU A 126 -10.17 0.26 39.91
CA GLU A 126 -10.19 0.09 38.46
C GLU A 126 -10.45 1.44 37.76
N THR A 127 -9.58 1.79 36.81
CA THR A 127 -9.62 3.05 36.06
C THR A 127 -9.46 2.76 34.56
N THR A 128 -9.96 3.67 33.72
CA THR A 128 -9.81 3.61 32.27
C THR A 128 -8.97 4.78 31.73
N LEU A 129 -8.12 4.46 30.76
CA LEU A 129 -7.36 5.42 29.96
C LEU A 129 -7.75 5.22 28.50
N PHE A 130 -8.17 6.28 27.82
CA PHE A 130 -8.45 6.23 26.39
C PHE A 130 -7.52 7.14 25.59
N ARG A 131 -7.15 6.70 24.40
CA ARG A 131 -6.37 7.48 23.42
C ARG A 131 -6.92 7.27 22.03
N ASN A 132 -6.79 8.31 21.21
CA ASN A 132 -7.16 8.29 19.81
C ASN A 132 -5.88 8.43 18.97
N SER A 133 -5.77 7.64 17.91
CA SER A 133 -4.77 7.93 16.89
C SER A 133 -5.13 9.21 16.15
N GLY A 134 -4.15 9.77 15.45
CA GLY A 134 -4.38 10.91 14.58
C GLY A 134 -3.20 11.11 13.65
N PRO A 135 -3.38 11.88 12.56
CA PRO A 135 -2.34 12.11 11.58
C PRO A 135 -1.04 12.61 12.20
N GLY A 136 0.07 11.91 11.92
CA GLY A 136 1.41 12.27 12.41
C GLY A 136 1.71 11.91 13.87
N LEU A 137 0.76 11.31 14.59
CA LEU A 137 0.94 10.81 15.96
C LEU A 137 1.37 9.34 15.97
N ALA A 138 1.68 8.78 17.14
CA ALA A 138 1.82 7.33 17.27
C ALA A 138 0.43 6.66 17.27
N PRO A 139 0.33 5.34 16.96
CA PRO A 139 -0.91 4.60 17.16
C PRO A 139 -1.45 4.76 18.59
N SER A 140 -2.77 4.69 18.76
CA SER A 140 -3.44 4.94 20.06
C SER A 140 -2.96 4.00 21.15
N GLU A 141 -2.61 2.75 20.80
CA GLU A 141 -2.07 1.75 21.72
C GLU A 141 -0.69 2.16 22.26
N TYR A 142 0.19 2.68 21.40
CA TYR A 142 1.51 3.20 21.82
C TYR A 142 1.38 4.46 22.67
N GLN A 143 0.43 5.34 22.34
CA GLN A 143 0.15 6.53 23.15
C GLN A 143 -0.33 6.13 24.55
N ALA A 144 -1.29 5.19 24.64
CA ALA A 144 -1.81 4.69 25.90
C ALA A 144 -0.70 4.02 26.73
N TRP A 145 0.13 3.20 26.10
CA TRP A 145 1.28 2.57 26.78
C TRP A 145 2.27 3.60 27.34
N ALA A 146 2.60 4.64 26.56
CA ALA A 146 3.49 5.69 27.02
C ALA A 146 2.94 6.43 28.26
N ASP A 147 1.62 6.62 28.32
CA ASP A 147 0.96 7.27 29.44
C ASP A 147 0.88 6.37 30.68
N LEU A 148 0.55 5.09 30.51
CA LEU A 148 0.62 4.10 31.59
C LEU A 148 2.01 4.06 32.21
N ARG A 149 3.06 4.06 31.39
CA ARG A 149 4.45 4.15 31.87
C ARG A 149 4.72 5.43 32.65
N ARG A 150 4.21 6.58 32.20
CA ARG A 150 4.38 7.86 32.91
C ARG A 150 3.65 7.90 34.25
N MET A 151 2.53 7.19 34.33
CA MET A 151 1.76 7.00 35.57
C MET A 151 2.33 5.88 36.46
N ASN A 152 3.43 5.23 36.07
CA ASN A 152 4.03 4.07 36.74
C ASN A 152 3.04 2.90 36.92
N VAL A 153 2.11 2.71 35.97
CA VAL A 153 1.20 1.56 35.96
C VAL A 153 1.94 0.35 35.35
N PRO A 154 2.14 -0.75 36.12
CA PRO A 154 2.74 -1.97 35.59
C PRO A 154 1.87 -2.62 34.51
N VAL A 155 2.48 -3.32 33.56
CA VAL A 155 1.74 -3.99 32.46
C VAL A 155 0.80 -5.09 32.98
N GLU A 156 1.15 -5.70 34.11
CA GLU A 156 0.37 -6.73 34.80
C GLU A 156 -0.90 -6.17 35.46
N SER A 157 -0.94 -4.87 35.70
CA SER A 157 -2.12 -4.17 36.26
C SER A 157 -3.19 -3.89 35.22
N VAL A 158 -2.88 -4.00 33.92
CA VAL A 158 -3.86 -3.82 32.84
C VAL A 158 -4.73 -5.07 32.75
N LYS A 159 -6.05 -4.87 32.81
CA LYS A 159 -7.09 -5.92 32.87
C LYS A 159 -7.81 -6.12 31.55
N ALA A 160 -8.03 -5.06 30.78
CA ALA A 160 -8.69 -5.14 29.49
C ALA A 160 -8.18 -4.05 28.56
N ILE A 161 -8.14 -4.36 27.26
CA ILE A 161 -7.81 -3.41 26.19
C ILE A 161 -8.86 -3.57 25.11
N HIS A 162 -9.56 -2.48 24.79
CA HIS A 162 -10.53 -2.40 23.71
C HIS A 162 -10.06 -1.42 22.64
N THR A 163 -10.20 -1.79 21.37
CA THR A 163 -9.84 -0.95 20.22
C THR A 163 -11.00 -0.84 19.24
N ASP A 164 -11.09 0.24 18.47
CA ASP A 164 -12.12 0.31 17.42
C ASP A 164 -11.79 -0.69 16.29
N LEU A 165 -10.56 -0.69 15.80
CA LEU A 165 -10.03 -1.62 14.81
C LEU A 165 -9.18 -2.70 15.48
N SER A 166 -9.29 -3.95 15.01
CA SER A 166 -8.43 -5.03 15.46
C SER A 166 -6.93 -4.65 15.36
N PRO A 167 -6.14 -4.86 16.41
CA PRO A 167 -4.69 -4.68 16.38
C PRO A 167 -4.08 -5.47 15.22
N SER A 168 -3.09 -4.89 14.54
CA SER A 168 -2.58 -5.46 13.29
C SER A 168 -1.09 -5.79 13.35
N LEU A 169 -0.68 -6.76 12.52
CA LEU A 169 0.70 -7.13 12.26
C LEU A 169 1.21 -6.46 10.97
N LEU A 170 0.91 -5.17 10.82
CA LEU A 170 1.31 -4.36 9.67
C LEU A 170 2.48 -3.45 10.04
N PRO A 171 3.33 -3.05 9.06
CA PRO A 171 4.40 -2.08 9.30
C PRO A 171 3.84 -0.74 9.76
N GLY A 172 4.64 0.06 10.48
CA GLY A 172 4.16 1.29 11.12
C GLY A 172 3.70 1.09 12.57
N GLY A 173 4.14 0.00 13.21
CA GLY A 173 4.04 -0.16 14.66
C GLY A 173 3.60 -1.54 15.15
N TYR A 174 3.14 -2.45 14.29
CA TYR A 174 2.78 -3.82 14.69
C TYR A 174 1.98 -3.87 16.00
N THR A 175 0.86 -3.15 16.08
CA THR A 175 0.15 -2.90 17.35
C THR A 175 -0.26 -4.21 18.05
N ALA A 176 -0.49 -5.29 17.31
CA ALA A 176 -0.71 -6.61 17.89
C ALA A 176 0.50 -7.11 18.74
N GLU A 177 1.74 -6.89 18.30
CA GLU A 177 2.93 -7.25 19.07
C GLU A 177 3.07 -6.42 20.35
N LEU A 178 2.73 -5.13 20.30
CA LEU A 178 2.69 -4.31 21.50
C LEU A 178 1.69 -4.86 22.51
N LEU A 179 0.47 -5.20 22.07
CA LEU A 179 -0.57 -5.65 22.99
C LEU A 179 -0.26 -7.02 23.62
N ASN A 180 0.55 -7.86 22.97
CA ASN A 180 1.05 -9.11 23.54
C ASN A 180 1.93 -8.89 24.79
N THR A 181 2.41 -7.67 25.06
CA THR A 181 3.19 -7.34 26.26
C THR A 181 2.34 -7.19 27.53
N PHE A 182 1.00 -7.20 27.42
CA PHE A 182 0.07 -7.07 28.55
C PHE A 182 -0.53 -8.44 28.91
N PRO A 183 0.16 -9.27 29.73
CA PRO A 183 -0.15 -10.69 29.88
C PRO A 183 -1.52 -10.97 30.53
N ASN A 184 -2.06 -10.02 31.30
CA ASN A 184 -3.31 -10.16 32.03
C ASN A 184 -4.49 -9.46 31.34
N ALA A 185 -4.26 -8.79 30.21
CA ALA A 185 -5.28 -7.99 29.55
C ALA A 185 -6.18 -8.85 28.67
N GLN A 186 -7.49 -8.74 28.85
CA GLN A 186 -8.45 -9.23 27.87
C GLN A 186 -8.50 -8.28 26.67
N LEU A 187 -8.14 -8.78 25.48
CA LEU A 187 -8.17 -8.01 24.24
C LEU A 187 -9.54 -8.11 23.55
N SER A 188 -10.05 -6.98 23.06
CA SER A 188 -11.26 -6.92 22.26
C SER A 188 -11.19 -5.79 21.22
N CYS A 189 -11.98 -5.90 20.16
CA CYS A 189 -12.12 -4.84 19.17
C CYS A 189 -13.56 -4.74 18.66
N SER A 190 -13.91 -3.58 18.08
CA SER A 190 -15.24 -3.35 17.49
C SER A 190 -15.32 -3.87 16.04
N GLN A 191 -14.28 -3.64 15.24
CA GLN A 191 -14.22 -3.98 13.82
C GLN A 191 -12.98 -4.82 13.48
N SER A 192 -13.14 -5.71 12.49
CA SER A 192 -12.01 -6.49 11.97
C SER A 192 -11.04 -5.57 11.21
N TYR A 193 -9.75 -5.85 11.30
CA TYR A 193 -8.70 -5.14 10.57
C TYR A 193 -7.45 -6.04 10.49
N GLY A 194 -6.58 -5.88 9.49
CA GLY A 194 -5.33 -6.66 9.45
C GLY A 194 -4.74 -6.93 8.06
N ALA A 195 -4.22 -8.15 7.87
CA ALA A 195 -3.33 -8.48 6.76
C ALA A 195 -3.94 -8.33 5.36
N ARG A 196 -5.23 -8.64 5.20
CA ARG A 196 -5.90 -8.66 3.90
C ARG A 196 -6.50 -7.29 3.55
N PRO A 197 -6.27 -6.75 2.33
CA PRO A 197 -6.82 -5.45 1.93
C PRO A 197 -8.34 -5.35 2.07
N GLU A 198 -9.07 -6.40 1.70
CA GLU A 198 -10.54 -6.44 1.79
C GLU A 198 -11.02 -6.33 3.24
N VAL A 199 -10.35 -6.99 4.18
CA VAL A 199 -10.69 -6.92 5.61
C VAL A 199 -10.43 -5.51 6.17
N ARG A 200 -9.38 -4.83 5.69
CA ARG A 200 -9.11 -3.45 6.10
C ARG A 200 -10.16 -2.50 5.55
N ALA A 201 -10.53 -2.63 4.28
CA ALA A 201 -11.55 -1.80 3.66
C ALA A 201 -12.91 -1.94 4.38
N GLU A 202 -13.36 -3.18 4.61
CA GLU A 202 -14.59 -3.49 5.36
C GLU A 202 -14.54 -2.92 6.78
N GLY A 203 -13.42 -3.09 7.49
CA GLY A 203 -13.24 -2.57 8.84
C GLY A 203 -13.32 -1.05 8.93
N ILE A 204 -12.70 -0.35 7.97
CA ILE A 204 -12.73 1.12 7.91
C ILE A 204 -14.11 1.63 7.53
N GLU A 205 -14.81 0.98 6.59
CA GLU A 205 -16.18 1.34 6.24
C GLU A 205 -17.11 1.22 7.46
N ALA A 206 -17.07 0.08 8.16
CA ALA A 206 -17.86 -0.14 9.37
C ALA A 206 -17.51 0.88 10.48
N LEU A 207 -16.23 1.23 10.64
CA LEU A 207 -15.81 2.25 11.60
C LEU A 207 -16.35 3.64 11.24
N VAL A 208 -16.33 4.03 9.97
CA VAL A 208 -16.90 5.31 9.52
C VAL A 208 -18.39 5.37 9.83
N GLU A 209 -19.14 4.30 9.55
CA GLU A 209 -20.57 4.22 9.89
C GLU A 209 -20.84 4.32 11.39
N GLN A 210 -20.01 3.67 12.21
CA GLN A 210 -20.07 3.75 13.67
C GLN A 210 -19.84 5.18 14.16
N VAL A 211 -18.79 5.85 13.66
CA VAL A 211 -18.47 7.25 14.00
C VAL A 211 -19.60 8.20 13.60
N GLU A 212 -20.15 8.05 12.40
CA GLU A 212 -21.27 8.87 11.92
C GLU A 212 -22.53 8.68 12.78
N THR A 213 -22.83 7.44 13.15
CA THR A 213 -23.96 7.10 14.00
C THR A 213 -23.81 7.72 15.39
N MET A 214 -22.63 7.63 15.99
CA MET A 214 -22.33 8.25 17.29
C MET A 214 -22.50 9.78 17.25
N HIS A 215 -22.04 10.45 16.19
CA HIS A 215 -22.21 11.89 16.04
C HIS A 215 -23.68 12.29 15.89
N ARG A 216 -24.45 11.52 15.11
CA ARG A 216 -25.89 11.74 14.91
C ARG A 216 -26.66 11.62 16.23
N ILE A 217 -26.38 10.58 17.03
CA ILE A 217 -26.98 10.40 18.36
C ILE A 217 -26.63 11.56 19.29
N ALA A 218 -25.40 12.06 19.22
CA ALA A 218 -24.95 13.22 20.01
C ALA A 218 -25.48 14.57 19.50
N GLY A 219 -26.27 14.61 18.43
CA GLY A 219 -26.76 15.85 17.80
C GLY A 219 -25.65 16.71 17.19
N ARG A 220 -24.51 16.10 16.83
CA ARG A 220 -23.34 16.78 16.24
C ARG A 220 -23.22 16.44 14.76
N GLN A 221 -22.60 17.34 14.00
CA GLN A 221 -22.23 17.06 12.62
C GLN A 221 -21.11 16.01 12.59
N PRO A 222 -21.22 14.94 11.78
CA PRO A 222 -20.16 13.96 11.64
C PRO A 222 -18.92 14.57 10.96
N PRO A 223 -17.72 13.99 11.17
CA PRO A 223 -16.53 14.37 10.45
C PRO A 223 -16.70 14.14 8.93
N PRO A 224 -15.89 14.80 8.08
CA PRO A 224 -15.90 14.53 6.65
C PRO A 224 -15.61 13.04 6.38
N ARG A 225 -16.32 12.45 5.42
CA ARG A 225 -16.05 11.07 5.02
C ARG A 225 -14.63 10.95 4.46
N PRO A 226 -13.89 9.88 4.79
CA PRO A 226 -12.56 9.66 4.27
C PRO A 226 -12.58 9.55 2.74
N HIS A 227 -11.54 10.07 2.10
CA HIS A 227 -11.35 9.99 0.66
C HIS A 227 -9.86 9.83 0.38
N ARG A 228 -9.48 8.58 0.08
CA ARG A 228 -8.11 8.20 -0.29
C ARG A 228 -7.84 8.63 -1.73
N ALA A 229 -6.89 9.54 -1.93
CA ALA A 229 -6.45 9.89 -3.28
C ALA A 229 -5.75 8.67 -3.93
N PRO A 230 -6.03 8.36 -5.21
CA PRO A 230 -5.36 7.27 -5.91
C PRO A 230 -3.85 7.55 -6.00
N VAL A 231 -3.05 6.48 -6.10
CA VAL A 231 -1.61 6.61 -6.37
C VAL A 231 -1.45 7.23 -7.77
N PRO A 232 -0.70 8.33 -7.92
CA PRO A 232 -0.56 9.00 -9.20
C PRO A 232 0.19 8.12 -10.21
N ALA A 233 -0.41 7.90 -11.39
CA ALA A 233 0.16 7.05 -12.43
C ALA A 233 1.30 7.71 -13.20
N GLN A 234 1.32 9.05 -13.27
CA GLN A 234 2.35 9.83 -13.95
C GLN A 234 2.87 10.89 -12.99
N VAL A 235 4.10 10.69 -12.51
CA VAL A 235 4.81 11.64 -11.66
C VAL A 235 6.15 11.92 -12.30
N THR A 236 6.58 13.17 -12.28
CA THR A 236 7.93 13.54 -12.73
C THR A 236 8.94 12.94 -11.75
N PRO A 237 9.92 12.14 -12.21
CA PRO A 237 10.94 11.60 -11.32
C PRO A 237 11.65 12.70 -10.54
N ALA A 238 11.88 12.46 -9.24
CA ALA A 238 12.59 13.39 -8.40
C ALA A 238 14.03 13.56 -8.89
N GLU A 239 14.57 14.77 -8.77
CA GLU A 239 15.98 15.01 -9.11
C GLU A 239 16.88 14.04 -8.34
N PRO A 240 17.81 13.33 -9.03
CA PRO A 240 18.77 12.47 -8.37
C PRO A 240 19.61 13.26 -7.37
N MET A 241 19.80 12.70 -6.18
CA MET A 241 20.71 13.25 -5.17
C MET A 241 21.97 12.39 -5.18
N ASP A 242 23.14 13.04 -5.23
CA ASP A 242 24.38 12.35 -4.94
C ASP A 242 24.49 12.00 -3.44
N GLU A 243 25.51 11.23 -3.08
CA GLU A 243 25.68 10.70 -1.71
C GLU A 243 25.85 11.83 -0.68
N GLU A 244 26.56 12.89 -1.03
CA GLU A 244 26.79 14.03 -0.14
C GLU A 244 25.51 14.84 0.08
N ALA A 245 24.77 15.15 -0.99
CA ALA A 245 23.50 15.85 -0.91
C ALA A 245 22.45 15.04 -0.13
N LEU A 246 22.36 13.73 -0.38
CA LEU A 246 21.43 12.87 0.36
C LEU A 246 21.86 12.75 1.83
N GLY A 247 23.16 12.62 2.11
CA GLY A 247 23.68 12.57 3.47
C GLY A 247 23.39 13.83 4.28
N ARG A 248 23.53 15.02 3.66
CA ARG A 248 23.13 16.30 4.26
C ARG A 248 21.63 16.39 4.51
N TYR A 249 20.82 15.98 3.54
CA TYR A 249 19.36 15.95 3.71
C TYR A 249 18.91 15.02 4.85
N LEU A 250 19.53 13.85 5.01
CA LEU A 250 19.26 12.99 6.16
C LEU A 250 19.67 13.67 7.47
N ALA A 251 20.82 14.33 7.53
CA ALA A 251 21.26 15.04 8.73
C ALA A 251 20.35 16.23 9.08
N GLU A 252 19.78 16.91 8.09
CA GLU A 252 18.78 17.97 8.31
C GLU A 252 17.48 17.43 8.94
N VAL A 253 17.04 16.24 8.52
CA VAL A 253 15.78 15.63 9.00
C VAL A 253 15.95 14.91 10.34
N PHE A 254 17.03 14.15 10.51
CA PHE A 254 17.24 13.28 11.67
C PHE A 254 18.24 13.83 12.69
N GLY A 255 18.94 14.92 12.36
CA GLY A 255 20.11 15.40 13.10
C GLY A 255 21.38 14.63 12.76
N GLU A 256 22.54 15.23 13.00
CA GLU A 256 23.86 14.63 12.71
C GLU A 256 24.05 13.27 13.40
N ASP A 257 23.69 13.18 14.68
CA ASP A 257 23.77 11.93 15.46
C ASP A 257 22.66 10.93 15.11
N GLY A 258 21.64 11.37 14.36
CA GLY A 258 20.51 10.56 13.91
C GLY A 258 20.77 9.82 12.59
N VAL A 259 21.94 10.00 11.97
CA VAL A 259 22.33 9.32 10.73
C VAL A 259 23.45 8.32 11.00
N ARG A 260 23.17 7.04 10.75
CA ARG A 260 24.13 5.95 10.90
C ARG A 260 24.90 5.72 9.60
N ARG A 261 26.20 6.00 9.65
CA ARG A 261 27.17 5.63 8.61
C ARG A 261 28.00 4.44 9.08
N TYR A 262 28.28 3.52 8.17
CA TYR A 262 29.03 2.31 8.45
C TYR A 262 30.48 2.45 8.01
N ASP A 263 31.38 1.80 8.74
CA ASP A 263 32.80 1.78 8.39
C ASP A 263 33.01 1.16 7.00
N ALA A 264 33.85 1.80 6.18
CA ALA A 264 34.05 1.41 4.79
C ALA A 264 34.67 0.01 4.65
N GLU A 265 35.53 -0.41 5.58
CA GLU A 265 36.11 -1.75 5.60
C GLU A 265 35.06 -2.80 5.97
N ALA A 266 34.22 -2.50 6.97
CA ALA A 266 33.11 -3.38 7.37
C ALA A 266 32.12 -3.62 6.22
N VAL A 267 31.81 -2.57 5.45
CA VAL A 267 30.92 -2.67 4.30
C VAL A 267 31.60 -3.39 3.13
N ALA A 268 32.88 -3.11 2.85
CA ALA A 268 33.64 -3.77 1.77
C ALA A 268 33.83 -5.28 2.01
N GLY A 269 33.86 -5.72 3.27
CA GLY A 269 33.92 -7.14 3.64
C GLY A 269 32.58 -7.88 3.54
N SER A 270 31.48 -7.19 3.23
CA SER A 270 30.13 -7.78 3.17
C SER A 270 29.78 -8.31 1.76
N ALA A 271 28.64 -8.98 1.65
CA ALA A 271 28.08 -9.41 0.36
C ALA A 271 27.26 -8.31 -0.35
N LEU A 272 27.21 -7.09 0.20
CA LEU A 272 26.36 -6.01 -0.31
C LEU A 272 26.82 -5.54 -1.70
N PRO A 273 25.89 -5.19 -2.60
CA PRO A 273 26.24 -4.56 -3.87
C PRO A 273 26.98 -3.23 -3.68
N ALA A 274 27.90 -2.89 -4.61
CA ALA A 274 28.75 -1.70 -4.50
C ALA A 274 27.97 -0.39 -4.30
N SER A 275 26.82 -0.21 -4.96
CA SER A 275 25.96 0.96 -4.79
C SER A 275 25.34 1.05 -3.40
N THR A 276 24.96 -0.09 -2.82
CA THR A 276 24.46 -0.16 -1.44
C THR A 276 25.60 0.13 -0.48
N ALA A 277 26.78 -0.45 -0.72
CA ALA A 277 27.94 -0.25 0.10
C ALA A 277 28.34 1.23 0.20
N ALA A 278 28.41 1.91 -0.95
CA ALA A 278 28.71 3.34 -1.01
C ALA A 278 27.64 4.18 -0.28
N THR A 279 26.35 3.84 -0.45
CA THR A 279 25.26 4.49 0.30
C THR A 279 25.41 4.32 1.81
N LEU A 280 25.69 3.11 2.30
CA LEU A 280 25.80 2.85 3.75
C LEU A 280 27.03 3.54 4.38
N ALA A 281 28.13 3.67 3.64
CA ALA A 281 29.36 4.30 4.13
C ALA A 281 29.32 5.83 4.01
N GLY A 282 28.92 6.36 2.85
CA GLY A 282 28.92 7.79 2.55
C GLY A 282 27.66 8.51 3.04
N THR A 283 26.50 8.11 2.52
CA THR A 283 25.21 8.73 2.86
C THR A 283 24.77 8.40 4.29
N GLY A 284 24.81 7.11 4.64
CA GLY A 284 24.22 6.53 5.84
C GLY A 284 22.72 6.23 5.70
N LEU A 285 22.14 5.69 6.77
CA LEU A 285 20.70 5.49 6.96
C LEU A 285 20.23 6.23 8.21
N PRO A 286 18.94 6.57 8.35
CA PRO A 286 18.40 6.98 9.64
C PRO A 286 18.70 5.93 10.70
N ALA A 287 19.32 6.33 11.81
CA ALA A 287 19.68 5.42 12.89
C ALA A 287 18.44 4.81 13.53
N ASP A 288 17.41 5.63 13.70
CA ASP A 288 16.08 5.24 14.17
C ASP A 288 15.01 6.20 13.63
N LEU A 289 13.96 5.63 13.05
CA LEU A 289 12.68 6.27 12.76
C LEU A 289 11.60 5.42 13.47
N PRO A 290 11.15 5.82 14.66
CA PRO A 290 10.29 5.00 15.50
C PRO A 290 9.06 4.47 14.76
N LEU A 291 8.80 3.16 14.91
CA LEU A 291 7.73 2.38 14.27
C LEU A 291 7.98 1.96 12.80
N PHE A 292 9.03 2.48 12.15
CA PHE A 292 9.25 2.26 10.71
C PHE A 292 10.61 1.67 10.38
N PHE A 293 11.68 2.12 11.03
CA PHE A 293 13.00 1.60 10.71
C PHE A 293 14.00 1.88 11.83
N THR A 294 14.79 0.87 12.18
CA THR A 294 15.96 1.01 13.03
C THR A 294 17.13 0.31 12.32
N ALA A 295 18.22 1.06 12.11
CA ALA A 295 19.42 0.56 11.45
C ALA A 295 20.21 -0.37 12.39
N ASP A 296 20.82 -1.43 11.83
CA ASP A 296 21.64 -2.34 12.64
C ASP A 296 22.85 -1.63 13.25
N ARG A 297 23.21 -2.00 14.47
CA ARG A 297 24.26 -1.36 15.26
C ARG A 297 25.54 -2.22 15.25
N PRO A 298 26.68 -1.73 14.76
CA PRO A 298 27.93 -2.49 14.79
C PRO A 298 28.35 -2.93 16.21
N GLU A 299 28.08 -2.09 17.21
CA GLU A 299 28.40 -2.35 18.63
C GLU A 299 27.45 -3.36 19.29
N ALA A 300 26.31 -3.65 18.68
CA ALA A 300 25.33 -4.62 19.13
C ALA A 300 24.72 -5.31 17.90
N PRO A 301 25.53 -6.13 17.19
CA PRO A 301 25.13 -6.67 15.90
C PRO A 301 23.95 -7.65 16.07
N PRO A 302 23.10 -7.80 15.04
CA PRO A 302 22.02 -8.77 15.08
C PRO A 302 22.57 -10.20 15.15
N ALA A 303 21.72 -11.16 15.48
CA ALA A 303 22.05 -12.59 15.35
C ALA A 303 22.54 -12.88 13.91
N GLY A 304 23.69 -13.55 13.78
CA GLY A 304 24.43 -13.76 12.53
C GLY A 304 25.53 -12.73 12.26
N GLY A 305 25.58 -11.61 12.99
CA GLY A 305 26.56 -10.55 12.80
C GLY A 305 26.09 -9.41 11.88
N LEU A 306 26.90 -8.35 11.78
CA LEU A 306 26.58 -7.20 10.92
C LEU A 306 26.53 -7.61 9.44
N PHE A 307 25.49 -7.20 8.72
CA PHE A 307 25.24 -7.57 7.31
C PHE A 307 25.11 -9.07 7.04
N THR A 308 24.74 -9.86 8.04
CA THR A 308 24.43 -11.29 7.88
C THR A 308 23.36 -11.51 6.80
N ASP A 309 23.41 -12.64 6.12
CA ASP A 309 22.30 -13.05 5.28
C ASP A 309 21.05 -13.35 6.14
N VAL A 310 19.87 -13.12 5.57
CA VAL A 310 18.58 -13.27 6.26
C VAL A 310 18.36 -14.72 6.70
N ALA A 311 18.80 -15.72 5.92
CA ALA A 311 18.61 -17.12 6.28
C ALA A 311 19.37 -17.44 7.58
N THR A 312 20.63 -17.03 7.68
CA THR A 312 21.43 -17.16 8.91
C THR A 312 20.79 -16.41 10.08
N ASN A 313 20.35 -15.16 9.88
CA ASN A 313 19.66 -14.38 10.91
C ASN A 313 18.42 -15.11 11.46
N LEU A 314 17.56 -15.65 10.57
CA LEU A 314 16.35 -16.33 10.96
C LEU A 314 16.62 -17.66 11.68
N ARG A 315 17.66 -18.42 11.27
CA ARG A 315 18.05 -19.66 11.95
C ARG A 315 18.53 -19.39 13.37
N GLU A 316 19.39 -18.40 13.58
CA GLU A 316 19.90 -18.08 14.91
C GLU A 316 18.81 -17.54 15.84
N ARG A 317 17.85 -16.80 15.31
CA ARG A 317 16.66 -16.34 16.04
C ARG A 317 15.63 -17.45 16.27
N ARG A 318 15.88 -18.68 15.78
CA ARG A 318 14.98 -19.82 15.87
C ARG A 318 13.60 -19.52 15.28
N SER A 319 13.60 -18.93 14.09
CA SER A 319 12.37 -18.72 13.32
C SER A 319 11.57 -20.02 13.21
N PRO A 320 10.24 -19.97 13.40
CA PRO A 320 9.36 -21.13 13.21
C PRO A 320 9.08 -21.44 11.73
N ALA A 321 9.55 -20.61 10.79
CA ALA A 321 9.40 -20.87 9.37
C ALA A 321 10.13 -22.17 8.98
N GLY A 322 9.60 -22.90 8.00
CA GLY A 322 10.24 -24.10 7.49
C GLY A 322 11.60 -23.80 6.85
N GLU A 323 12.56 -24.71 7.02
CA GLU A 323 13.94 -24.55 6.53
C GLU A 323 14.00 -24.25 5.03
N GLU A 324 13.10 -24.82 4.22
CA GLU A 324 13.01 -24.53 2.78
C GLU A 324 12.74 -23.04 2.51
N LYS A 325 11.80 -22.43 3.25
CA LYS A 325 11.47 -21.00 3.12
C LYS A 325 12.61 -20.12 3.62
N ILE A 326 13.31 -20.54 4.67
CA ILE A 326 14.45 -19.81 5.22
C ILE A 326 15.63 -19.86 4.24
N ALA A 327 15.95 -21.04 3.70
CA ALA A 327 17.11 -21.24 2.83
C ALA A 327 17.06 -20.39 1.55
N VAL A 328 15.87 -20.20 0.97
CA VAL A 328 15.71 -19.36 -0.24
C VAL A 328 16.00 -17.89 0.02
N LEU A 329 16.05 -17.42 1.27
CA LEU A 329 16.33 -16.02 1.63
C LEU A 329 17.82 -15.70 1.81
N ALA A 330 18.73 -16.66 1.61
CA ALA A 330 20.18 -16.45 1.74
C ALA A 330 20.77 -15.45 0.72
N HIS A 331 19.99 -15.03 -0.27
CA HIS A 331 20.34 -13.99 -1.24
C HIS A 331 20.12 -12.56 -0.71
N LEU A 332 19.48 -12.40 0.45
CA LEU A 332 19.20 -11.12 1.10
C LEU A 332 20.16 -10.91 2.28
N ALA A 333 20.78 -9.75 2.39
CA ALA A 333 21.61 -9.35 3.53
C ALA A 333 20.90 -8.30 4.38
N ARG A 334 20.82 -8.52 5.69
CA ARG A 334 20.13 -7.65 6.63
C ARG A 334 20.87 -6.32 6.81
N ILE A 335 20.13 -5.21 6.88
CA ILE A 335 20.65 -3.87 7.20
C ILE A 335 19.91 -3.19 8.37
N GLY A 336 18.78 -3.75 8.80
CA GLY A 336 17.99 -3.22 9.91
C GLY A 336 16.69 -3.98 10.09
N PHE A 337 15.72 -3.36 10.75
CA PHE A 337 14.38 -3.90 10.98
C PHE A 337 13.37 -2.77 11.16
N ASP A 338 12.08 -3.05 10.98
CA ASP A 338 10.99 -2.05 11.13
C ASP A 338 10.20 -2.19 12.45
N GLY A 339 10.79 -2.86 13.44
CA GLY A 339 10.16 -3.26 14.68
C GLY A 339 9.90 -4.77 14.75
N VAL A 340 9.58 -5.41 13.63
CA VAL A 340 9.35 -6.86 13.55
C VAL A 340 10.05 -7.48 12.35
N ALA A 341 9.75 -6.99 11.15
CA ALA A 341 10.30 -7.52 9.90
C ALA A 341 11.77 -7.12 9.74
N VAL A 342 12.55 -8.03 9.17
CA VAL A 342 13.95 -7.78 8.82
C VAL A 342 13.99 -6.95 7.54
N ILE A 343 14.64 -5.79 7.57
CA ILE A 343 14.90 -5.00 6.37
C ILE A 343 16.24 -5.45 5.79
N ALA A 344 16.21 -5.92 4.55
CA ALA A 344 17.34 -6.56 3.91
C ALA A 344 17.50 -6.15 2.44
N VAL A 345 18.74 -6.21 1.97
CA VAL A 345 19.16 -5.86 0.61
C VAL A 345 19.41 -7.12 -0.19
N GLN A 346 18.89 -7.16 -1.41
CA GLN A 346 19.15 -8.23 -2.34
C GLN A 346 20.59 -8.17 -2.87
N CYS A 347 21.40 -9.16 -2.52
CA CYS A 347 22.83 -9.25 -2.83
C CYS A 347 23.15 -10.23 -3.97
N ARG A 348 22.22 -11.15 -4.25
CA ARG A 348 22.33 -12.14 -5.33
C ARG A 348 21.00 -12.24 -6.07
N PRO A 349 20.98 -12.73 -7.32
CA PRO A 349 19.73 -13.04 -8.03
C PRO A 349 18.82 -13.95 -7.19
N GLY A 350 17.59 -13.51 -6.94
CA GLY A 350 16.57 -14.29 -6.24
C GLY A 350 15.74 -15.12 -7.22
N ALA A 351 15.13 -16.20 -6.74
CA ALA A 351 14.34 -17.13 -7.57
C ALA A 351 13.14 -16.48 -8.29
N GLY A 352 12.62 -15.35 -7.78
CA GLY A 352 11.49 -14.60 -8.37
C GLY A 352 11.82 -13.19 -8.88
N GLN A 353 13.03 -12.66 -8.59
CA GLN A 353 13.49 -11.35 -9.05
C GLN A 353 15.00 -11.39 -9.35
N PRO A 354 15.42 -12.00 -10.47
CA PRO A 354 16.83 -12.24 -10.75
C PRO A 354 17.66 -10.95 -10.94
N ASP A 355 17.04 -9.87 -11.41
CA ASP A 355 17.73 -8.61 -11.73
C ASP A 355 17.65 -7.54 -10.61
N GLY A 356 17.03 -7.87 -9.48
CA GLY A 356 16.76 -6.94 -8.37
C GLY A 356 17.95 -6.62 -7.46
N LEU A 357 19.20 -6.67 -7.94
CA LEU A 357 20.37 -6.42 -7.09
C LEU A 357 20.32 -5.01 -6.48
N GLY A 358 20.46 -4.93 -5.15
CA GLY A 358 20.36 -3.69 -4.39
C GLY A 358 18.94 -3.32 -3.94
N ALA A 359 17.91 -4.03 -4.42
CA ALA A 359 16.54 -3.82 -3.96
C ALA A 359 16.36 -4.23 -2.49
N LEU A 360 15.47 -3.52 -1.79
CA LEU A 360 15.17 -3.75 -0.39
C LEU A 360 13.87 -4.54 -0.22
N TRP A 361 13.90 -5.38 0.81
CA TRP A 361 12.82 -6.27 1.19
C TRP A 361 12.63 -6.25 2.69
N ALA A 362 11.38 -6.25 3.13
CA ALA A 362 10.98 -6.50 4.51
C ALA A 362 10.58 -7.97 4.62
N VAL A 363 11.27 -8.73 5.47
CA VAL A 363 11.04 -10.18 5.64
C VAL A 363 10.43 -10.43 7.01
N ASP A 364 9.23 -11.00 7.01
CA ASP A 364 8.57 -11.43 8.23
C ASP A 364 9.35 -12.60 8.88
N PRO A 365 9.80 -12.47 10.14
CA PRO A 365 10.67 -13.46 10.76
C PRO A 365 9.93 -14.74 11.19
N VAL A 366 8.59 -14.75 11.20
CA VAL A 366 7.77 -15.90 11.59
C VAL A 366 7.38 -16.73 10.37
N THR A 367 6.99 -16.06 9.28
CA THR A 367 6.47 -16.70 8.07
C THR A 367 7.52 -16.83 6.97
N ALA A 368 8.65 -16.13 7.08
CA ALA A 368 9.68 -15.96 6.05
C ALA A 368 9.13 -15.35 4.75
N ALA A 369 8.02 -14.61 4.82
CA ALA A 369 7.43 -13.95 3.68
C ALA A 369 8.16 -12.63 3.37
N PRO A 370 8.72 -12.46 2.15
CA PRO A 370 9.34 -11.20 1.75
C PRO A 370 8.29 -10.23 1.20
N ARG A 371 8.48 -8.95 1.49
CA ARG A 371 7.68 -7.83 1.00
C ARG A 371 8.57 -6.76 0.40
N TYR A 372 8.27 -6.32 -0.81
CA TYR A 372 9.10 -5.32 -1.50
C TYR A 372 9.04 -3.96 -0.79
N VAL A 373 10.19 -3.28 -0.69
CA VAL A 373 10.35 -1.97 -0.04
C VAL A 373 10.76 -0.91 -1.07
N ASN A 374 11.96 -0.99 -1.62
CA ASN A 374 12.48 0.00 -2.57
C ASN A 374 13.48 -0.63 -3.54
N VAL A 375 13.76 0.07 -4.63
CA VAL A 375 14.72 -0.35 -5.65
C VAL A 375 16.17 -0.22 -5.20
N SER A 376 16.47 0.63 -4.20
CA SER A 376 17.82 0.84 -3.68
C SER A 376 17.85 1.40 -2.26
N ALA A 377 18.99 1.27 -1.58
CA ALA A 377 19.21 1.83 -0.24
C ALA A 377 19.10 3.36 -0.22
N ALA A 378 19.54 4.05 -1.29
CA ALA A 378 19.42 5.50 -1.41
C ALA A 378 17.94 5.94 -1.53
N ALA A 379 17.16 5.23 -2.36
CA ALA A 379 15.72 5.47 -2.49
C ALA A 379 14.97 5.21 -1.17
N PHE A 380 15.34 4.15 -0.45
CA PHE A 380 14.79 3.86 0.87
C PHE A 380 15.11 4.95 1.90
N ALA A 381 16.38 5.36 2.02
CA ALA A 381 16.79 6.41 2.94
C ALA A 381 16.06 7.74 2.67
N ARG A 382 15.96 8.14 1.40
CA ARG A 382 15.21 9.34 0.99
C ARG A 382 13.71 9.21 1.32
N SER A 383 13.12 8.03 1.11
CA SER A 383 11.72 7.76 1.40
C SER A 383 11.40 7.80 2.90
N LEU A 384 12.31 7.30 3.75
CA LEU A 384 12.21 7.42 5.21
C LEU A 384 12.26 8.89 5.68
N ALA A 385 13.13 9.71 5.09
CA ALA A 385 13.17 11.14 5.37
C ALA A 385 11.86 11.84 4.97
N LEU A 386 11.33 11.53 3.79
CA LEU A 386 10.03 12.05 3.34
C LEU A 386 8.88 11.66 4.28
N LEU A 387 8.87 10.42 4.79
CA LEU A 387 7.90 9.96 5.77
C LEU A 387 8.02 10.72 7.10
N ALA A 388 9.25 10.88 7.62
CA ALA A 388 9.49 11.60 8.88
C ALA A 388 8.96 13.04 8.81
N ASP A 389 9.29 13.73 7.73
CA ASP A 389 8.83 15.09 7.42
C ASP A 389 7.31 15.18 7.29
N ALA A 390 6.68 14.26 6.54
CA ALA A 390 5.24 14.23 6.37
C ALA A 390 4.52 14.04 7.70
N ARG A 391 4.98 13.09 8.52
CA ARG A 391 4.41 12.86 9.86
C ARG A 391 4.56 14.08 10.76
N GLN A 392 5.68 14.79 10.71
CA GLN A 392 5.83 16.03 11.48
C GLN A 392 4.84 17.10 11.03
N ARG A 393 4.68 17.32 9.72
CA ARG A 393 3.74 18.33 9.16
C ARG A 393 2.27 18.02 9.44
N MET A 394 1.91 16.74 9.52
CA MET A 394 0.54 16.30 9.77
C MET A 394 0.05 16.54 11.21
N ARG A 395 0.95 16.73 12.19
CA ARG A 395 0.56 16.84 13.60
C ARG A 395 -0.35 18.05 13.83
N GLY A 396 -1.54 17.77 14.36
CA GLY A 396 -2.54 18.80 14.67
C GLY A 396 -3.31 19.32 13.46
N LEU A 397 -3.10 18.76 12.27
CA LEU A 397 -3.93 19.06 11.11
C LEU A 397 -5.32 18.42 11.24
N ASP A 398 -6.32 19.06 10.63
CA ASP A 398 -7.62 18.43 10.42
C ASP A 398 -7.55 17.34 9.33
N PRO A 399 -8.57 16.46 9.21
CA PRO A 399 -8.53 15.34 8.26
C PRO A 399 -8.35 15.72 6.79
N VAL A 400 -8.80 16.91 6.36
CA VAL A 400 -8.67 17.37 4.97
C VAL A 400 -7.25 17.85 4.70
N ALA A 401 -6.70 18.67 5.60
CA ALA A 401 -5.32 19.13 5.50
C ALA A 401 -4.32 17.96 5.62
N ALA A 402 -4.57 17.03 6.53
CA ALA A 402 -3.80 15.80 6.65
C ALA A 402 -3.89 14.95 5.37
N GLY A 403 -5.08 14.84 4.76
CA GLY A 403 -5.26 14.13 3.49
C GLY A 403 -4.40 14.72 2.37
N GLY A 404 -4.27 16.05 2.32
CA GLY A 404 -3.34 16.73 1.41
C GLY A 404 -1.88 16.32 1.60
N GLU A 405 -1.41 16.22 2.86
CA GLU A 405 -0.04 15.78 3.16
C GLU A 405 0.19 14.30 2.80
N VAL A 406 -0.78 13.41 3.03
CA VAL A 406 -0.66 12.00 2.63
C VAL A 406 -0.63 11.87 1.10
N ALA A 407 -1.46 12.62 0.37
CA ALA A 407 -1.42 12.66 -1.09
C ALA A 407 -0.06 13.16 -1.61
N ALA A 408 0.47 14.24 -1.03
CA ALA A 408 1.79 14.77 -1.38
C ALA A 408 2.93 13.80 -1.02
N LEU A 409 2.80 13.02 0.05
CA LEU A 409 3.75 11.94 0.36
C LEU A 409 3.70 10.85 -0.71
N GLN A 410 2.51 10.39 -1.13
CA GLN A 410 2.38 9.39 -2.21
C GLN A 410 3.10 9.86 -3.48
N GLU A 411 2.85 11.10 -3.91
CA GLU A 411 3.49 11.66 -5.09
C GLU A 411 5.01 11.68 -4.97
N ARG A 412 5.56 12.14 -3.83
CA ARG A 412 7.01 12.16 -3.61
C ARG A 412 7.62 10.77 -3.51
N LEU A 413 6.92 9.79 -2.94
CA LEU A 413 7.37 8.39 -2.94
C LEU A 413 7.44 7.83 -4.35
N VAL A 414 6.41 8.06 -5.19
CA VAL A 414 6.43 7.65 -6.60
C VAL A 414 7.54 8.36 -7.38
N ALA A 415 7.76 9.66 -7.13
CA ALA A 415 8.82 10.44 -7.76
C ALA A 415 10.22 9.87 -7.44
N VAL A 416 10.43 9.37 -6.22
CA VAL A 416 11.69 8.74 -5.80
C VAL A 416 11.80 7.31 -6.36
N ASP A 417 10.73 6.54 -6.26
CA ASP A 417 10.69 5.13 -6.64
C ASP A 417 9.24 4.67 -6.86
N ALA A 418 8.78 4.69 -8.12
CA ALA A 418 7.42 4.26 -8.48
C ALA A 418 7.12 2.80 -8.10
N SER A 419 8.15 1.94 -8.04
CA SER A 419 7.97 0.53 -7.69
C SER A 419 7.61 0.32 -6.23
N ALA A 420 7.94 1.29 -5.36
CA ALA A 420 7.60 1.29 -3.94
C ALA A 420 6.09 1.28 -3.67
N LEU A 421 5.27 1.77 -4.61
CA LEU A 421 3.80 1.79 -4.53
C LEU A 421 3.12 1.00 -5.66
N ALA A 422 3.86 0.14 -6.37
CA ALA A 422 3.35 -0.57 -7.55
C ALA A 422 2.32 -1.67 -7.23
N SER A 423 2.22 -2.10 -5.96
CA SER A 423 1.23 -3.06 -5.49
C SER A 423 0.70 -2.66 -4.11
N ALA A 424 -0.55 -3.02 -3.81
CA ALA A 424 -1.17 -2.84 -2.49
C ALA A 424 -0.42 -3.57 -1.36
N ASP A 425 0.36 -4.58 -1.71
CA ASP A 425 1.15 -5.38 -0.77
C ASP A 425 2.60 -4.90 -0.62
N THR A 426 3.03 -3.82 -1.23
CA THR A 426 4.37 -3.27 -0.91
C THR A 426 4.41 -2.72 0.51
N TRP A 427 5.60 -2.63 1.10
CA TRP A 427 5.79 -2.11 2.45
C TRP A 427 5.28 -0.66 2.58
N TRP A 428 5.59 0.18 1.59
CA TRP A 428 5.10 1.56 1.56
C TRP A 428 3.61 1.68 1.30
N SER A 429 3.01 0.84 0.45
CA SER A 429 1.55 0.85 0.25
C SER A 429 0.79 0.59 1.54
N LEU A 430 1.26 -0.35 2.37
CA LEU A 430 0.65 -0.63 3.68
C LEU A 430 0.80 0.53 4.66
N ILE A 431 1.95 1.21 4.68
CA ILE A 431 2.16 2.39 5.53
C ILE A 431 1.24 3.53 5.09
N VAL A 432 1.25 3.86 3.81
CA VAL A 432 0.44 4.94 3.23
C VAL A 432 -1.05 4.67 3.42
N GLU A 433 -1.50 3.44 3.23
CA GLU A 433 -2.90 3.04 3.49
C GLU A 433 -3.29 3.29 4.95
N GLN A 434 -2.42 2.92 5.91
CA GLN A 434 -2.69 3.19 7.33
C GLN A 434 -2.66 4.68 7.67
N MET A 435 -1.84 5.49 7.00
CA MET A 435 -1.89 6.96 7.10
C MET A 435 -3.23 7.49 6.56
N TRP A 436 -3.72 6.96 5.43
CA TRP A 436 -5.07 7.27 4.94
C TRP A 436 -6.16 6.88 5.91
N HIS A 437 -5.97 5.87 6.74
CA HIS A 437 -6.92 5.49 7.79
C HIS A 437 -6.80 6.35 9.06
N GLY A 438 -5.83 7.27 9.14
CA GLY A 438 -5.61 8.14 10.29
C GLY A 438 -4.91 7.46 11.47
N LEU A 439 -4.15 6.38 11.21
CA LEU A 439 -3.58 5.56 12.28
C LEU A 439 -2.26 6.10 12.86
N PHE A 440 -1.53 6.96 12.14
CA PHE A 440 -0.28 7.58 12.61
C PHE A 440 0.29 8.69 11.70
#